data_AF-X1IF28-F1
#
_entry.id   AF-X1IF28-F1
#
_cell.length_a   1.000
_cell.length_b   1.000
_cell.length_c   1.000
_cell.angle_alpha   90.00
_cell.angle_beta   90.00
_cell.angle_gamma   90.00
#
_symmetry.space_group_name_H-M   'P 1'
#
loop_
_entity.id
_entity.type
_entity.pdbx_description
1 polymer ?
#
loop_
_entity_poly.entity_id
_entity_poly.type
_entity_poly.pdbx_seq_one_letter_code
_entity_poly.pdbx_strand_id
1 'polypeptide(L)'
;MRKLKVERVELSLLKLPYVHFFETSFGREEEREFILVKIYSDGICGYGEVVSEKSPLFSYETTSTAWHILKDFLIPIVLDKSISDPHDFYREAKKYRGHPMAKAGCELALWDL
;
A
#
# COMPACT_ATOMS: atom_id res chain seq x y z
N MET A 1 -22.36 10.49 -6.30
CA MET A 1 -21.55 9.28 -6.08
C MET A 1 -21.95 8.66 -4.76
N ARG A 2 -21.99 7.33 -4.68
CA ARG A 2 -22.31 6.60 -3.44
C ARG A 2 -21.14 6.79 -2.47
N LYS A 3 -21.42 6.99 -1.19
CA LYS A 3 -20.41 7.27 -0.17
C LYS A 3 -19.63 5.98 0.11
N LEU A 4 -18.30 6.01 0.03
CA LEU A 4 -17.45 4.88 0.41
C LEU A 4 -17.62 4.60 1.91
N LYS A 5 -17.77 3.33 2.29
CA LYS A 5 -17.84 2.90 3.68
C LYS A 5 -16.91 1.71 3.88
N VAL A 6 -15.67 2.00 4.27
CA VAL A 6 -14.69 0.95 4.52
C VAL A 6 -15.10 0.12 5.74
N GLU A 7 -15.18 -1.19 5.55
CA GLU A 7 -15.57 -2.17 6.57
C GLU A 7 -14.36 -2.92 7.13
N ARG A 8 -13.38 -3.20 6.27
CA ARG A 8 -12.20 -3.98 6.60
C ARG A 8 -11.05 -3.58 5.68
N VAL A 9 -9.85 -3.57 6.24
CA VAL A 9 -8.61 -3.56 5.47
C VAL A 9 -7.80 -4.81 5.81
N GLU A 10 -7.23 -5.45 4.80
CA GLU A 10 -6.28 -6.53 4.97
C GLU A 10 -4.94 -6.17 4.35
N LEU A 11 -3.87 -6.34 5.12
CA LEU A 11 -2.50 -6.21 4.67
C LEU A 11 -1.87 -7.59 4.60
N SER A 12 -1.30 -7.95 3.46
CA SER A 12 -0.58 -9.21 3.28
C SER A 12 0.84 -8.93 2.83
N LEU A 13 1.82 -9.33 3.63
CA LEU A 13 3.22 -9.36 3.22
C LEU A 13 3.45 -10.64 2.41
N LEU A 14 3.71 -10.50 1.13
CA LEU A 14 3.82 -11.60 0.18
C LEU A 14 5.23 -11.69 -0.38
N LYS A 15 5.60 -12.92 -0.76
CA LYS A 15 6.83 -13.24 -1.47
C LYS A 15 6.51 -14.06 -2.70
N LEU A 16 6.99 -13.61 -3.85
CA LEU A 16 6.79 -14.31 -5.11
C LEU A 16 8.15 -14.61 -5.75
N PRO A 17 8.53 -15.89 -5.92
CA PRO A 17 9.73 -16.26 -6.67
C PRO A 17 9.61 -15.81 -8.13
N TYR A 18 10.67 -15.24 -8.69
CA TYR A 18 10.71 -14.94 -10.11
C TYR A 18 10.92 -16.20 -10.94
N VAL A 19 10.39 -16.22 -12.16
CA VAL A 19 10.67 -17.29 -13.14
C VAL A 19 12.16 -17.29 -13.54
N HIS A 20 12.74 -16.10 -13.67
CA HIS A 20 14.16 -15.87 -13.87
C HIS A 20 14.60 -14.74 -12.94
N PHE A 21 15.81 -14.85 -12.37
CA PHE A 21 16.35 -13.78 -11.53
C PHE A 21 16.45 -12.47 -12.31
N PHE A 22 16.31 -11.36 -11.59
CA PHE A 22 16.52 -10.01 -12.11
C PHE A 22 17.82 -9.46 -11.53
N GLU A 23 18.67 -8.85 -12.36
CA GLU A 23 19.99 -8.37 -11.95
C GLU A 23 20.20 -6.93 -12.39
N THR A 24 20.58 -6.08 -11.43
CA THR A 24 20.89 -4.66 -11.64
C THR A 24 22.25 -4.34 -11.04
N SER A 25 22.68 -3.07 -11.12
CA SER A 25 23.86 -2.58 -10.38
C SER A 25 23.73 -2.72 -8.85
N PHE A 26 22.52 -2.92 -8.33
CA PHE A 26 22.26 -3.11 -6.90
C PHE A 26 22.37 -4.57 -6.45
N GLY A 27 22.45 -5.51 -7.39
CA GLY A 27 22.58 -6.93 -7.13
C GLY A 27 21.56 -7.78 -7.88
N ARG A 28 21.55 -9.06 -7.55
CA ARG A 28 20.62 -10.06 -8.08
C ARG A 28 19.47 -10.27 -7.10
N GLU A 29 18.25 -10.26 -7.62
CA GLU A 29 17.03 -10.63 -6.92
C GLU A 29 16.40 -11.89 -7.52
N GLU A 30 16.01 -12.82 -6.66
CA GLU A 30 15.38 -14.10 -7.04
C GLU A 30 13.89 -14.15 -6.68
N GLU A 31 13.44 -13.22 -5.84
CA GLU A 31 12.05 -13.12 -5.39
C GLU A 31 11.64 -11.66 -5.25
N ARG A 32 10.33 -11.42 -5.38
CA ARG A 32 9.69 -10.14 -5.06
C ARG A 32 9.02 -10.22 -3.70
N GLU A 33 9.45 -9.38 -2.77
CA GLU A 33 8.72 -9.12 -1.51
C GLU A 33 7.89 -7.84 -1.68
N PHE A 34 6.59 -7.89 -1.40
CA PHE A 34 5.68 -6.76 -1.57
C PHE A 34 4.51 -6.83 -0.59
N ILE A 35 3.77 -5.73 -0.44
CA ILE A 35 2.57 -5.70 0.41
C ILE A 35 1.34 -5.55 -0.47
N LEU A 36 0.40 -6.48 -0.34
CA LEU A 36 -0.92 -6.36 -0.92
C LEU A 36 -1.88 -5.71 0.09
N VAL A 37 -2.50 -4.61 -0.33
CA VAL A 37 -3.54 -3.89 0.40
C VAL A 37 -4.89 -4.24 -0.20
N LYS A 38 -5.81 -4.75 0.62
CA LYS A 38 -7.19 -5.00 0.22
C LYS A 38 -8.12 -4.18 1.08
N ILE A 39 -9.02 -3.43 0.46
CA ILE A 39 -10.02 -2.62 1.16
C ILE A 39 -11.40 -3.15 0.77
N TYR A 40 -12.25 -3.39 1.77
CA TYR A 40 -13.58 -3.93 1.59
C TYR A 40 -14.63 -2.86 1.92
N SER A 41 -15.64 -2.71 1.06
CA SER A 41 -16.76 -1.80 1.24
C SER A 41 -17.99 -2.40 0.57
N ASP A 42 -19.14 -2.49 1.24
CA ASP A 42 -20.42 -2.86 0.61
C ASP A 42 -20.38 -4.16 -0.25
N GLY A 43 -19.61 -5.16 0.19
CA GLY A 43 -19.48 -6.45 -0.50
C GLY A 43 -18.54 -6.47 -1.71
N ILE A 44 -17.89 -5.36 -2.04
CA ILE A 44 -16.81 -5.28 -3.04
C ILE A 44 -15.44 -5.13 -2.37
N CYS A 45 -14.38 -5.41 -3.14
CA CYS A 45 -12.99 -5.38 -2.68
C CYS A 45 -12.12 -4.68 -3.73
N GLY A 46 -11.41 -3.64 -3.32
CA GLY A 46 -10.38 -3.00 -4.14
C GLY A 46 -8.98 -3.39 -3.69
N TYR A 47 -8.06 -3.38 -4.64
CA TYR A 47 -6.69 -3.85 -4.48
C TYR A 47 -5.68 -2.75 -4.77
N GLY A 48 -4.63 -2.72 -3.94
CA GLY A 48 -3.47 -1.89 -4.16
C GLY A 48 -2.19 -2.61 -3.76
N GLU A 49 -1.10 -2.28 -4.44
CA GLU A 49 0.21 -2.88 -4.19
C GLU A 49 1.17 -1.82 -3.68
N VAL A 50 1.91 -2.15 -2.62
CA VAL A 50 3.10 -1.39 -2.25
C VAL A 50 4.32 -2.04 -2.87
N VAL A 51 4.99 -1.26 -3.71
CA VAL A 51 6.10 -1.68 -4.56
C VAL A 51 7.48 -1.38 -3.96
N SER A 52 7.59 -1.16 -2.65
CA SER A 52 8.89 -0.95 -2.02
C SER A 52 9.71 -2.24 -2.02
N GLU A 53 11.03 -2.09 -2.07
CA GLU A 53 11.98 -3.21 -2.06
C GLU A 53 12.32 -3.62 -0.62
N LYS A 54 12.92 -4.80 -0.44
CA LYS A 54 13.40 -5.23 0.88
C LYS A 54 14.50 -4.31 1.44
N SER A 55 15.35 -3.79 0.55
CA SER A 55 16.51 -2.96 0.88
C SER A 55 16.38 -1.58 0.26
N PRO A 56 16.91 -0.52 0.90
CA PRO A 56 16.72 0.86 0.42
C PRO A 56 17.74 1.23 -0.67
N LEU A 57 17.79 0.46 -1.75
CA LEU A 57 18.77 0.64 -2.83
C LEU A 57 18.19 1.48 -3.98
N PHE A 58 16.93 1.23 -4.35
CA PHE A 58 16.21 2.06 -5.32
C PHE A 58 15.55 3.30 -4.68
N SER A 59 14.97 3.13 -3.50
CA SER A 59 14.26 4.17 -2.73
C SER A 59 14.63 4.08 -1.26
N TYR A 60 14.39 5.14 -0.48
CA TYR A 60 14.52 5.07 0.98
C TYR A 60 13.41 4.23 1.63
N GLU A 61 12.29 4.03 0.93
CA GLU A 61 11.22 3.13 1.38
C GLU A 61 11.63 1.69 1.18
N THR A 62 11.52 0.91 2.25
CA THR A 62 11.58 -0.55 2.22
C THR A 62 10.24 -1.18 2.55
N THR A 63 10.04 -2.46 2.22
CA THR A 63 8.86 -3.23 2.61
C THR A 63 8.59 -3.15 4.11
N SER A 64 9.64 -3.23 4.94
CA SER A 64 9.53 -3.10 6.40
C SER A 64 9.08 -1.69 6.84
N THR A 65 9.67 -0.63 6.27
CA THR A 65 9.25 0.74 6.59
C THR A 65 7.82 1.02 6.11
N ALA A 66 7.45 0.55 4.92
CA ALA A 66 6.11 0.73 4.39
C ALA A 66 5.07 -0.03 5.21
N TRP A 67 5.40 -1.24 5.71
CA TRP A 67 4.53 -1.99 6.61
C TRP A 67 4.21 -1.21 7.89
N HIS A 68 5.23 -0.63 8.53
CA HIS A 68 5.06 0.24 9.69
C HIS A 68 4.16 1.43 9.37
N ILE A 69 4.44 2.15 8.27
CA ILE A 69 3.69 3.34 7.88
C ILE A 69 2.23 3.02 7.55
N LEU A 70 1.99 1.92 6.83
CA LEU A 70 0.65 1.43 6.57
C LEU A 70 -0.09 1.14 7.87
N LYS A 71 0.46 0.23 8.68
CA LYS A 71 -0.21 -0.30 9.88
C LYS A 71 -0.51 0.78 10.91
N ASP A 72 0.46 1.64 11.21
CA ASP A 72 0.39 2.52 12.37
C ASP A 72 -0.14 3.92 12.03
N PHE A 73 -0.17 4.31 10.73
CA PHE A 73 -0.54 5.67 10.33
C PHE A 73 -1.55 5.75 9.18
N LEU A 74 -1.39 4.99 8.09
CA LEU A 74 -2.26 5.13 6.91
C LEU A 74 -3.56 4.33 7.01
N ILE A 75 -3.52 3.09 7.49
CA ILE A 75 -4.73 2.27 7.67
C ILE A 75 -5.71 2.88 8.69
N PRO A 76 -5.26 3.48 9.82
CA PRO A 76 -6.15 4.23 10.69
C PRO A 76 -6.93 5.35 9.98
N ILE A 77 -6.33 6.03 8.99
CA ILE A 77 -7.04 7.03 8.17
C ILE A 77 -8.08 6.34 7.29
N VAL A 78 -7.71 5.26 6.60
CA VAL A 78 -8.61 4.52 5.70
C VAL A 78 -9.86 3.99 6.44
N LEU A 79 -9.69 3.57 7.69
CA LEU A 79 -10.78 3.09 8.55
C LEU A 79 -11.58 4.22 9.22
N ASP A 80 -11.17 5.47 9.07
CA ASP A 80 -11.91 6.61 9.59
C ASP A 80 -13.21 6.81 8.79
N LYS A 81 -14.33 6.96 9.50
CA LYS A 81 -15.68 7.14 8.92
C LYS A 81 -15.83 8.44 8.11
N SER A 82 -14.86 9.35 8.21
CA SER A 82 -14.80 10.57 7.42
C SER A 82 -14.31 10.36 5.98
N ILE A 83 -13.64 9.24 5.68
CA ILE A 83 -13.19 8.93 4.31
C ILE A 83 -14.39 8.43 3.49
N SER A 84 -14.75 9.21 2.47
CA SER A 84 -15.89 8.95 1.58
C SER A 84 -15.54 8.81 0.12
N ASP A 85 -14.34 9.24 -0.29
CA ASP A 85 -13.75 9.01 -1.60
C ASP A 85 -12.20 9.00 -1.52
N PRO A 86 -11.48 8.53 -2.55
CA PRO A 86 -10.01 8.44 -2.54
C PRO A 86 -9.29 9.79 -2.32
N HIS A 87 -9.89 10.91 -2.71
CA HIS A 87 -9.29 12.23 -2.50
C HIS A 87 -9.31 12.65 -1.03
N ASP A 88 -10.26 12.17 -0.22
CA ASP A 88 -10.27 12.38 1.23
C ASP A 88 -9.01 11.79 1.85
N PHE A 89 -8.69 10.53 1.49
CA PHE A 89 -7.48 9.87 1.96
C PHE A 89 -6.22 10.63 1.55
N TYR A 90 -6.12 11.05 0.29
CA TYR A 90 -4.98 11.83 -0.20
C TYR A 90 -4.75 13.10 0.64
N ARG A 91 -5.83 13.82 1.00
CA ARG A 91 -5.74 15.04 1.82
C ARG A 91 -5.30 14.73 3.25
N GLU A 92 -5.87 13.71 3.88
CA GLU A 92 -5.51 13.33 5.26
C GLU A 92 -4.09 12.76 5.36
N ALA A 93 -3.67 11.96 4.38
CA ALA A 93 -2.35 11.33 4.35
C ALA A 93 -1.22 12.35 4.12
N LYS A 94 -1.50 13.57 3.63
CA LYS A 94 -0.50 14.63 3.41
C LYS A 94 0.20 15.08 4.70
N LYS A 95 -0.40 14.88 5.87
CA LYS A 95 0.22 15.24 7.14
C LYS A 95 1.51 14.44 7.41
N TYR A 96 1.58 13.21 6.92
CA TYR A 96 2.80 12.39 6.99
C TYR A 96 3.73 12.73 5.82
N ARG A 97 4.99 13.07 6.11
CA ARG A 97 5.98 13.43 5.09
C ARG A 97 6.56 12.18 4.43
N GLY A 98 6.81 12.23 3.13
CA GLY A 98 7.33 11.09 2.37
C GLY A 98 6.33 9.95 2.22
N HIS A 99 6.86 8.74 2.15
CA HIS A 99 6.17 7.46 2.00
C HIS A 99 5.24 7.34 0.77
N PRO A 100 5.66 7.77 -0.44
CA PRO A 100 4.82 7.69 -1.63
C PRO A 100 4.40 6.26 -1.98
N MET A 101 5.26 5.25 -1.83
CA MET A 101 4.90 3.87 -2.16
C MET A 101 3.86 3.31 -1.18
N ALA A 102 4.03 3.55 0.12
CA ALA A 102 3.04 3.14 1.12
C ALA A 102 1.68 3.85 0.91
N LYS A 103 1.70 5.15 0.61
CA LYS A 103 0.47 5.91 0.30
C LYS A 103 -0.21 5.43 -0.96
N ALA A 104 0.55 5.17 -2.02
CA ALA A 104 0.04 4.67 -3.29
C ALA A 104 -0.68 3.32 -3.10
N GLY A 105 -0.14 2.41 -2.27
CA GLY A 105 -0.81 1.13 -1.99
C GLY A 105 -2.22 1.30 -1.42
N CYS A 106 -2.42 2.23 -0.48
CA CYS A 106 -3.77 2.55 0.03
C CYS A 106 -4.62 3.31 -0.99
N GLU A 107 -4.06 4.35 -1.60
CA GLU A 107 -4.78 5.20 -2.54
C GLU A 107 -5.31 4.42 -3.74
N LEU A 108 -4.49 3.53 -4.31
CA LEU A 108 -4.89 2.69 -5.44
C LEU A 108 -5.95 1.66 -5.03
N ALA A 109 -5.86 1.08 -3.82
CA ALA A 109 -6.91 0.20 -3.31
C ALA A 109 -8.25 0.93 -3.10
N LEU A 110 -8.22 2.23 -2.78
CA LEU A 110 -9.43 3.07 -2.69
C LEU A 110 -9.97 3.44 -4.07
N TRP A 111 -9.11 3.66 -5.08
CA TRP A 111 -9.53 3.95 -6.45
C TRP A 111 -10.11 2.74 -7.17
N ASP A 112 -9.66 1.54 -6.83
CA ASP A 112 -10.18 0.28 -7.38
C ASP A 112 -11.56 -0.08 -6.81
N LEU A 113 -11.93 0.46 -5.63
CA LEU A 113 -13.26 0.33 -5.00
C LEU A 113 -14.31 1.26 -5.63
#